data_AF-A0A5S9ISW4-F1
#
_entry.id   AF-A0A5S9ISW4-F1
#
_cell.length_a   1.000
_cell.length_b   1.000
_cell.length_c   1.000
_cell.angle_alpha   90.00
_cell.angle_beta   90.00
_cell.angle_gamma   90.00
#
_symmetry.space_group_name_H-M   'P 1'
#
loop_
_entity.id
_entity.type
_entity.pdbx_description
1 polymer ?
#
loop_
_entity_poly.entity_id
_entity_poly.type
_entity_poly.pdbx_seq_one_letter_code
_entity_poly.pdbx_strand_id
1 'polypeptide(L)'
;MHPKTKILLEKLQRGEYVVNCEGGNSMAPKIKHREPVLLAPVTNPRLLQKGDIVYFKSKGSFKTHIIWTVRKEKDSVRFLITNIKGKKGVWVAQQNIFAKVVAIGKQACDEFRSSL
;
A
#
# COMPACT_ATOMS: atom_id res chain seq x y z
N MET A 1 -2.97 -0.11 18.58
CA MET A 1 -3.35 -0.06 17.14
C MET A 1 -4.72 0.58 17.03
N HIS A 2 -4.93 1.51 16.10
CA HIS A 2 -6.22 2.21 15.98
C HIS A 2 -7.33 1.25 15.48
N PRO A 3 -8.57 1.31 15.99
CA PRO A 3 -9.66 0.38 15.60
C PRO A 3 -9.91 0.30 14.10
N LYS A 4 -9.93 1.46 13.41
CA LYS A 4 -10.05 1.53 11.94
C LYS A 4 -8.98 0.70 11.20
N THR A 5 -7.72 0.76 11.67
CA THR A 5 -6.62 0.00 11.08
C THR A 5 -6.80 -1.49 11.30
N LYS A 6 -7.28 -1.90 12.49
CA LYS A 6 -7.58 -3.31 12.79
C LYS A 6 -8.60 -3.88 11.79
N ILE A 7 -9.74 -3.21 11.63
CA ILE A 7 -10.81 -3.62 10.71
C ILE A 7 -10.31 -3.67 9.26
N LEU A 8 -9.53 -2.69 8.84
CA LEU A 8 -8.93 -2.66 7.49
C LEU A 8 -8.04 -3.89 7.26
N LEU A 9 -7.18 -4.24 8.21
CA LEU A 9 -6.29 -5.39 8.09
C LEU A 9 -7.08 -6.71 8.08
N GLU A 10 -8.10 -6.84 8.92
CA GLU A 10 -8.97 -8.02 8.93
C GLU A 10 -9.66 -8.23 7.57
N LYS A 11 -10.16 -7.15 6.96
CA LYS A 11 -10.73 -7.20 5.61
C LYS A 11 -9.71 -7.63 4.55
N LEU A 12 -8.51 -7.04 4.55
CA LEU A 12 -7.45 -7.43 3.63
C LEU A 12 -7.03 -8.89 3.82
N GLN A 13 -6.96 -9.38 5.06
CA GLN A 13 -6.65 -10.77 5.38
C GLN A 13 -7.70 -11.74 4.85
N ARG A 14 -8.97 -11.32 4.76
CA ARG A 14 -10.05 -12.09 4.13
C ARG A 14 -10.06 -11.98 2.60
N GLY A 15 -9.12 -11.26 1.99
CA GLY A 15 -9.07 -11.08 0.54
C GLY A 15 -9.99 -9.96 0.03
N GLU A 16 -10.58 -9.15 0.90
CA GLU A 16 -11.47 -8.06 0.49
C GLU A 16 -10.69 -6.83 -0.02
N TYR A 17 -11.26 -6.15 -1.02
CA TYR A 17 -10.78 -4.84 -1.45
C TYR A 17 -11.31 -3.73 -0.54
N VAL A 18 -10.42 -2.86 -0.06
CA VAL A 18 -10.78 -1.84 0.95
C VAL A 18 -10.50 -0.44 0.44
N VAL A 19 -11.49 0.46 0.52
CA VAL A 19 -11.23 1.89 0.34
C VAL A 19 -10.66 2.46 1.63
N ASN A 20 -9.54 3.16 1.51
CA ASN A 20 -8.89 3.85 2.61
C ASN A 20 -8.61 5.30 2.23
N CYS A 21 -8.59 6.18 3.23
CA CYS A 21 -8.27 7.60 3.08
C CYS A 21 -7.23 7.95 4.16
N GLU A 22 -5.98 8.08 3.75
CA GLU A 22 -4.89 8.48 4.64
C GLU A 22 -4.67 10.00 4.62
N GLY A 23 -4.36 10.55 5.79
CA GLY A 23 -3.96 11.95 5.91
C GLY A 23 -2.47 12.13 5.63
N GLY A 24 -2.11 13.29 5.10
CA GLY A 24 -0.73 13.75 4.96
C GLY A 24 -0.33 14.02 3.50
N ASN A 25 0.88 14.52 3.32
CA ASN A 25 1.39 14.98 2.02
C ASN A 25 2.58 14.17 1.51
N SER A 26 2.87 13.02 2.12
CA SER A 26 4.04 12.20 1.75
C SER A 26 3.93 11.59 0.34
N MET A 27 2.70 11.47 -0.18
CA MET A 27 2.43 10.96 -1.52
C MET A 27 1.95 12.04 -2.50
N ALA A 28 1.86 13.30 -2.08
CA ALA A 28 1.42 14.39 -2.95
C ALA A 28 2.51 14.74 -3.99
N PRO A 29 2.14 15.00 -5.26
CA PRO A 29 0.76 15.21 -5.76
C PRO A 29 0.02 13.95 -6.21
N LYS A 30 0.66 12.76 -6.14
CA LYS A 30 0.09 11.51 -6.68
C LYS A 30 -1.11 10.99 -5.89
N ILE A 31 -1.08 11.13 -4.56
CA ILE A 31 -2.24 10.91 -3.68
C ILE A 31 -2.33 12.14 -2.77
N LYS A 32 -3.44 12.86 -2.85
CA LYS A 32 -3.72 14.06 -2.06
C LYS A 32 -4.20 13.69 -0.65
N HIS A 33 -4.16 14.68 0.25
CA HIS A 33 -4.63 14.50 1.63
C HIS A 33 -6.08 13.98 1.66
N ARG A 34 -6.30 12.82 2.29
CA ARG A 34 -7.60 12.13 2.40
C ARG A 34 -8.26 11.76 1.08
N GLU A 35 -7.51 11.78 -0.02
CA GLU A 35 -7.98 11.22 -1.28
C GLU A 35 -8.19 9.71 -1.12
N PRO A 36 -9.34 9.16 -1.54
CA PRO A 36 -9.61 7.74 -1.41
C PRO A 36 -8.70 6.93 -2.34
N VAL A 37 -8.23 5.79 -1.83
CA VAL A 37 -7.51 4.79 -2.62
C VAL A 37 -8.14 3.43 -2.41
N LEU A 38 -8.13 2.60 -3.45
CA LEU A 38 -8.56 1.21 -3.37
C LEU A 38 -7.36 0.31 -3.10
N LEU A 39 -7.41 -0.41 -1.97
CA LEU A 39 -6.41 -1.36 -1.54
C LEU A 39 -6.82 -2.77 -1.97
N ALA A 40 -5.99 -3.38 -2.82
CA ALA A 40 -6.08 -4.79 -3.18
C ALA A 40 -5.15 -5.62 -2.27
N PRO A 41 -5.62 -6.71 -1.66
CA PRO A 41 -4.79 -7.55 -0.81
C PRO A 41 -3.63 -8.16 -1.59
N VAL A 42 -2.43 -8.19 -1.00
CA VAL A 42 -1.27 -8.84 -1.62
C VAL A 42 -1.24 -10.31 -1.21
N THR A 43 -1.58 -11.21 -2.14
CA THR A 43 -1.50 -12.67 -1.94
C THR A 43 -0.11 -13.22 -2.26
N ASN A 44 0.60 -12.63 -3.23
CA ASN A 44 1.96 -13.00 -3.59
C ASN A 44 2.87 -11.76 -3.70
N PRO A 45 3.65 -11.44 -2.65
CA PRO A 45 4.56 -10.29 -2.66
C PRO A 45 5.62 -10.34 -3.77
N ARG A 46 5.95 -11.51 -4.33
CA ARG A 46 6.95 -11.61 -5.42
C ARG A 46 6.51 -10.95 -6.72
N LEU A 47 5.21 -10.71 -6.89
CA LEU A 47 4.62 -10.00 -8.02
C LEU A 47 4.70 -8.47 -7.89
N LEU A 48 5.04 -7.96 -6.70
CA LEU A 48 5.25 -6.53 -6.50
C LEU A 48 6.52 -6.07 -7.21
N GLN A 49 6.44 -4.87 -7.80
CA GLN A 49 7.52 -4.29 -8.58
C GLN A 49 7.79 -2.83 -8.21
N LYS A 50 8.93 -2.31 -8.70
CA LYS A 50 9.25 -0.89 -8.59
C LYS A 50 8.12 -0.06 -9.20
N GLY A 51 7.72 1.01 -8.52
CA GLY A 51 6.65 1.91 -8.94
C GLY A 51 5.28 1.58 -8.35
N ASP A 52 5.08 0.36 -7.85
CA ASP A 52 3.86 0.01 -7.12
C ASP A 52 3.73 0.85 -5.85
N ILE A 53 2.51 1.28 -5.56
CA ILE A 53 2.18 1.94 -4.30
C ILE A 53 1.57 0.88 -3.38
N VAL A 54 2.07 0.79 -2.16
CA VAL A 54 1.71 -0.27 -1.23
C VAL A 54 1.37 0.27 0.16
N TYR A 55 0.40 -0.39 0.80
CA TYR A 55 0.08 -0.23 2.20
C TYR A 55 0.92 -1.21 3.02
N PHE A 56 1.77 -0.69 3.91
CA PHE A 56 2.77 -1.46 4.63
C PHE A 56 2.92 -1.00 6.08
N LYS A 57 3.55 -1.85 6.91
CA LYS A 57 3.91 -1.53 8.29
C LYS A 57 5.41 -1.28 8.41
N SER A 58 5.78 -0.23 9.12
CA SER A 58 7.16 0.03 9.53
C SER A 58 7.20 0.75 10.87
N LYS A 59 8.08 0.30 11.78
CA LYS A 59 8.26 0.86 13.13
C LYS A 59 6.94 1.12 13.88
N GLY A 60 6.00 0.17 13.79
CA GLY A 60 4.70 0.24 14.49
C GLY A 60 3.62 1.10 13.82
N SER A 61 3.93 1.83 12.74
CA SER A 61 2.95 2.61 11.97
C SER A 61 2.64 1.96 10.62
N PHE A 62 1.40 2.14 10.18
CA PHE A 62 0.96 1.75 8.84
C PHE A 62 0.92 2.97 7.93
N LYS A 63 1.38 2.81 6.68
CA LYS A 63 1.55 3.91 5.72
C LYS A 63 1.33 3.40 4.29
N THR A 64 0.98 4.31 3.39
CA THR A 64 0.97 4.08 1.94
C THR A 64 2.09 4.83 1.24
N HIS A 65 3.02 4.12 0.59
CA HIS A 65 4.21 4.68 -0.09
C HIS A 65 4.58 3.91 -1.37
N ILE A 66 5.58 4.39 -2.13
CA ILE A 66 6.01 3.79 -3.39
C ILE A 66 7.18 2.82 -3.19
N ILE A 67 7.15 1.67 -3.87
CA ILE A 67 8.30 0.76 -3.97
C ILE A 67 9.33 1.41 -4.89
N TRP A 68 10.48 1.75 -4.33
CA TRP A 68 11.60 2.35 -5.07
C TRP A 68 12.56 1.30 -5.63
N THR A 69 12.80 0.24 -4.87
CA THR A 69 13.69 -0.85 -5.23
C THR A 69 13.12 -2.17 -4.73
N VAL A 70 13.23 -3.22 -5.53
CA VAL A 70 12.92 -4.60 -5.14
C VAL A 70 14.23 -5.38 -5.08
N ARG A 71 14.48 -6.06 -3.96
CA ARG A 71 15.60 -6.98 -3.81
C ARG A 71 15.03 -8.38 -3.63
N LYS A 72 15.20 -9.22 -4.64
CA LYS A 72 14.80 -10.63 -4.64
C LYS A 72 16.00 -11.49 -4.28
N GLU A 73 15.88 -12.28 -3.24
CA GLU A 73 16.81 -13.33 -2.85
C GLU A 73 16.12 -14.68 -3.05
N LYS A 74 16.86 -15.78 -2.87
CA LYS A 74 16.36 -17.14 -3.09
C LYS A 74 15.02 -17.37 -2.37
N ASP A 75 14.98 -17.09 -1.07
CA ASP A 75 13.82 -17.39 -0.22
C ASP A 75 13.10 -16.13 0.32
N SER A 76 13.57 -14.93 -0.02
CA SER A 76 12.98 -13.70 0.52
C SER A 76 12.91 -12.57 -0.50
N VAL A 77 11.96 -11.66 -0.30
CA VAL A 77 11.91 -10.39 -1.03
C VAL A 77 11.88 -9.24 -0.02
N ARG A 78 12.70 -8.22 -0.27
CA ARG A 78 12.71 -6.96 0.47
C ARG A 78 12.46 -5.80 -0.47
N PHE A 79 11.77 -4.79 0.04
CA PHE A 79 11.36 -3.61 -0.70
C PHE A 79 11.96 -2.37 -0.05
N LEU A 80 12.68 -1.56 -0.81
CA LEU A 80 12.97 -0.19 -0.40
C LEU A 80 11.73 0.64 -0.71
N ILE A 81 11.06 1.11 0.32
CA ILE A 81 9.83 1.90 0.19
C ILE A 81 10.13 3.34 0.59
N THR A 82 9.74 4.28 -0.26
CA THR A 82 10.01 5.72 -0.10
C THR A 82 8.74 6.54 -0.25
N ASN A 83 8.78 7.79 0.23
CA ASN A 83 7.77 8.75 -0.18
C ASN A 83 7.90 9.06 -1.69
N ILE A 84 6.94 9.79 -2.28
CA ILE A 84 6.96 10.05 -3.73
C ILE A 84 8.21 10.83 -4.21
N LYS A 85 8.87 11.57 -3.31
CA LYS A 85 10.10 12.32 -3.58
C LYS A 85 11.37 11.46 -3.47
N GLY A 86 11.25 10.15 -3.23
CA GLY A 86 12.39 9.25 -3.02
C GLY A 86 13.13 9.45 -1.68
N LYS A 87 12.64 10.33 -0.80
CA LYS A 87 13.25 10.61 0.51
C LYS A 87 12.73 9.64 1.56
N LYS A 88 13.50 9.45 2.63
CA LYS A 88 13.14 8.64 3.82
C LYS A 88 12.85 7.16 3.50
N GLY A 89 13.71 6.54 2.70
CA GLY A 89 13.59 5.13 2.36
C GLY A 89 13.70 4.22 3.57
N VAL A 90 12.86 3.19 3.61
CA VAL A 90 12.94 2.11 4.60
C VAL A 90 12.88 0.77 3.89
N TRP A 91 13.76 -0.15 4.30
CA TRP A 91 13.68 -1.53 3.85
C TRP A 91 12.58 -2.27 4.61
N VAL A 92 11.70 -2.90 3.87
CA VAL A 92 10.51 -3.60 4.39
C VAL A 92 10.53 -5.02 3.86
N ALA A 93 10.42 -5.99 4.77
CA ALA A 93 10.29 -7.40 4.42
C ALA A 93 8.87 -7.71 3.93
N GLN A 94 8.75 -8.67 3.01
CA GLN A 94 7.49 -9.01 2.34
C GLN A 94 6.27 -9.20 3.26
N GLN A 95 6.45 -9.78 4.45
CA GLN A 95 5.38 -10.00 5.42
C GLN A 95 4.78 -8.72 6.03
N ASN A 96 5.41 -7.56 5.80
CA ASN A 96 4.93 -6.26 6.25
C ASN A 96 4.24 -5.47 5.13
N ILE A 97 4.03 -6.07 3.95
CA ILE A 97 3.23 -5.49 2.87
C ILE A 97 1.84 -6.15 2.89
N PHE A 98 0.79 -5.34 3.03
CA PHE A 98 -0.57 -5.85 3.22
C PHE A 98 -1.45 -5.66 1.99
N ALA A 99 -1.25 -4.57 1.26
CA ALA A 99 -2.03 -4.27 0.06
C ALA A 99 -1.25 -3.47 -0.96
N LYS A 100 -1.68 -3.56 -2.22
CA LYS A 100 -1.29 -2.69 -3.33
C LYS A 100 -2.43 -1.70 -3.60
N VAL A 101 -2.09 -0.45 -3.85
CA VAL A 101 -3.06 0.54 -4.34
C VAL A 101 -3.33 0.25 -5.82
N VAL A 102 -4.59 0.02 -6.17
CA VAL A 102 -5.02 -0.28 -7.55
C VAL A 102 -5.86 0.82 -8.19
N ALA A 103 -6.44 1.72 -7.38
CA ALA A 103 -7.14 2.91 -7.85
C ALA A 103 -6.93 4.09 -6.89
N ILE A 104 -6.94 5.31 -7.42
CA ILE A 104 -6.77 6.57 -6.68
C ILE A 104 -7.88 7.53 -7.11
N GLY A 105 -8.54 8.16 -6.15
CA GLY A 105 -9.67 9.04 -6.38
C GLY A 105 -11.00 8.29 -6.38
N LYS A 106 -12.08 9.02 -6.07
CA LYS A 106 -13.42 8.42 -5.85
C LYS A 106 -13.91 7.69 -7.09
N GLN A 107 -13.88 8.38 -8.24
CA GLN A 107 -14.33 7.83 -9.52
C GLN A 107 -13.61 6.52 -9.88
N ALA A 108 -12.28 6.51 -9.85
CA ALA A 108 -11.51 5.31 -10.20
C ALA A 108 -11.75 4.16 -9.21
N CYS A 109 -11.97 4.46 -7.92
CA CYS A 109 -12.32 3.43 -6.94
C CYS A 109 -13.70 2.81 -7.21
N ASP A 110 -14.68 3.62 -7.61
CA ASP A 110 -16.04 3.18 -7.92
C ASP A 110 -16.08 2.37 -9.23
N GLU A 111 -15.36 2.83 -10.26
CA GLU A 111 -15.19 2.12 -11.53
C GLU A 111 -14.53 0.75 -11.33
N PHE A 112 -13.41 0.69 -10.59
CA PHE A 112 -12.71 -0.57 -10.35
C PHE A 112 -13.59 -1.58 -9.60
N ARG A 113 -14.32 -1.13 -8.58
CA ARG A 113 -15.21 -2.01 -7.80
C ARG A 113 -16.37 -2.57 -8.60
N SER A 114 -16.84 -1.82 -9.60
CA SER A 114 -17.90 -2.29 -10.51
C SER A 114 -17.40 -3.35 -11.50
N SER A 115 -16.08 -3.53 -11.61
CA SER A 115 -15.42 -4.51 -12.48
C SER A 115 -14.87 -5.75 -11.75
N LEU A 116 -14.99 -5.80 -10.41
CA LEU A 116 -14.60 -6.93 -9.56
C LEU A 116 -15.65 -8.04 -9.61
#